data_AF-D6RCW6-F1
#
_entry.id   AF-D6RCW6-F1
#
_cell.length_a   1.000
_cell.length_b   1.000
_cell.length_c   1.000
_cell.angle_alpha   90.00
_cell.angle_beta   90.00
_cell.angle_gamma   90.00
#
_symmetry.space_group_name_H-M   'P 1'
#
loop_
_entity.id
_entity.type
_entity.pdbx_description
1 polymer ?
#
loop_
_entity_poly.entity_id
_entity_poly.type
_entity_poly.pdbx_seq_one_letter_code
_entity_poly.pdbx_strand_id
1 'polypeptide(L)'
;MSEFWLISAPGDKENLQALERMNNVTSKSNLSHNTKFAIPDFKVGTLDSLVGLSDELGKLDTFAESLIKRMAQSVVEVMEDSKGKAHETLLANGVDLTSFVTHFEWDMAKYPAKQPLVSVVDTLAKVTRRVSPPSLPATGTNRDRPEVPDSRLQRSEGQPGELGEEIHGEPLHSDTERYCQQGRLRT
;
A
#
# COMPACT_ATOMS: atom_id res chain seq x y z
N MET A 1 -1.67 -3.45 -8.00
CA MET A 1 -1.27 -3.99 -6.69
C MET A 1 -0.98 -5.46 -6.94
N SER A 2 0.27 -5.88 -6.72
CA SER A 2 0.66 -7.29 -6.95
C SER A 2 0.22 -8.11 -5.73
N GLU A 3 -0.54 -9.17 -5.96
CA GLU A 3 -0.98 -10.10 -4.91
C GLU A 3 -0.02 -11.29 -4.87
N PHE A 4 0.38 -11.70 -3.67
CA PHE A 4 1.25 -12.84 -3.46
C PHE A 4 0.59 -13.81 -2.48
N TRP A 5 0.73 -15.10 -2.78
CA TRP A 5 0.23 -16.19 -1.94
C TRP A 5 1.41 -17.00 -1.43
N LEU A 6 1.51 -17.15 -0.11
CA LEU A 6 2.46 -18.05 0.53
C LEU A 6 1.73 -19.34 0.92
N ILE A 7 2.18 -20.47 0.38
CA ILE A 7 1.56 -21.78 0.60
C ILE A 7 2.62 -22.73 1.13
N SER A 8 2.30 -23.46 2.20
CA SER A 8 3.11 -24.54 2.73
C SER A 8 2.39 -25.87 2.59
N ALA A 9 3.11 -26.91 2.17
CA ALA A 9 2.64 -28.29 2.14
C ALA A 9 3.72 -29.20 2.75
N PRO A 10 3.35 -30.40 3.25
CA PRO A 10 4.32 -31.37 3.73
C PRO A 10 5.36 -31.73 2.65
N GLY A 11 6.59 -31.97 3.06
CA GLY A 11 7.73 -32.21 2.16
C GLY A 11 7.87 -33.65 1.65
N ASP A 12 6.80 -34.46 1.71
CA ASP A 12 6.85 -35.83 1.22
C ASP A 12 6.86 -35.91 -0.33
N LYS A 13 7.26 -37.08 -0.84
CA LYS A 13 7.46 -37.32 -2.26
C LYS A 13 6.19 -37.10 -3.09
N GLU A 14 5.00 -37.31 -2.52
CA GLU A 14 3.73 -37.13 -3.24
C GLU A 14 3.41 -35.64 -3.39
N ASN A 15 3.53 -34.87 -2.31
CA ASN A 15 3.32 -33.42 -2.33
C ASN A 15 4.34 -32.69 -3.21
N LEU A 16 5.61 -33.13 -3.23
CA LEU A 16 6.61 -32.56 -4.14
C LEU A 16 6.27 -32.79 -5.62
N GLN A 17 5.74 -33.98 -5.97
CA GLN A 17 5.25 -34.26 -7.32
C GLN A 17 4.00 -33.46 -7.65
N ALA A 18 3.08 -33.28 -6.68
CA ALA A 18 1.89 -32.47 -6.87
C ALA A 18 2.25 -31.00 -7.15
N LEU A 19 3.24 -30.46 -6.42
CA LEU A 19 3.79 -29.12 -6.65
C LEU A 19 4.38 -28.99 -8.06
N GLU A 20 5.16 -29.97 -8.53
CA GLU A 20 5.71 -29.95 -9.88
C GLU A 20 4.63 -30.00 -10.96
N ARG A 21 3.60 -30.85 -10.78
CA ARG A 21 2.44 -30.91 -11.68
C ARG A 21 1.68 -29.59 -11.70
N MET A 22 1.44 -28.99 -10.53
CA MET A 22 0.79 -27.69 -10.42
C MET A 22 1.59 -26.62 -11.16
N ASN A 23 2.91 -26.52 -10.92
CA ASN A 23 3.79 -25.57 -11.61
C ASN A 23 3.74 -25.74 -13.13
N ASN A 24 3.68 -26.97 -13.63
CA ASN A 24 3.56 -27.25 -15.06
C ASN A 24 2.23 -26.79 -15.66
N VAL A 25 1.12 -26.92 -14.92
CA VAL A 25 -0.21 -26.48 -15.40
C VAL A 25 -0.32 -24.95 -15.34
N THR A 26 0.10 -24.34 -14.23
CA THR A 26 -0.01 -22.90 -14.03
C THR A 26 0.91 -22.12 -14.96
N SER A 27 2.13 -22.59 -15.20
CA SER A 27 3.06 -21.96 -16.15
C SER A 27 2.57 -22.02 -17.59
N LYS A 28 2.11 -23.19 -18.04
CA LYS A 28 1.57 -23.36 -19.41
C LYS A 28 0.38 -22.46 -19.70
N SER A 29 -0.46 -22.23 -18.69
CA SER A 29 -1.68 -21.43 -18.81
C SER A 29 -1.47 -19.96 -18.35
N ASN A 30 -0.24 -19.55 -18.03
CA ASN A 30 0.11 -18.22 -17.50
C ASN A 30 -0.79 -17.76 -16.33
N LEU A 31 -1.15 -18.69 -15.44
CA LEU A 31 -2.06 -18.41 -14.32
C LEU A 31 -1.34 -17.87 -13.09
N SER A 32 -0.12 -18.33 -12.84
CA SER A 32 0.69 -17.89 -11.69
C SER A 32 2.17 -18.12 -11.93
N HIS A 33 3.00 -17.29 -11.30
CA HIS A 33 4.44 -17.50 -11.20
C HIS A 33 4.75 -18.13 -9.84
N ASN A 34 5.29 -19.35 -9.85
CA ASN A 34 5.50 -20.13 -8.63
C ASN A 34 7.00 -20.22 -8.34
N THR A 35 7.44 -19.66 -7.21
CA THR A 35 8.83 -19.75 -6.74
C THR A 35 8.90 -20.54 -5.43
N LYS A 36 10.05 -21.18 -5.18
CA LYS A 36 10.28 -21.86 -3.90
C LYS A 36 10.67 -20.81 -2.86
N PHE A 37 10.03 -20.85 -1.70
CA PHE A 37 10.38 -20.02 -0.55
C PHE A 37 11.24 -20.85 0.41
N ALA A 38 12.56 -20.62 0.40
CA ALA A 38 13.50 -21.41 1.19
C ALA A 38 13.52 -20.93 2.66
N ILE A 39 13.00 -21.76 3.56
CA ILE A 39 13.06 -21.55 5.00
C ILE A 39 14.09 -22.53 5.58
N PRO A 40 15.01 -22.06 6.44
CA PRO A 40 15.99 -22.95 7.05
C PRO A 40 15.39 -23.78 8.18
N ASP A 41 16.09 -24.85 8.53
CA ASP A 41 15.72 -25.70 9.67
C ASP A 41 16.02 -24.97 10.98
N PHE A 42 14.96 -24.51 11.65
CA PHE A 42 15.07 -23.90 12.97
C PHE A 42 15.09 -24.95 14.07
N LYS A 43 15.85 -24.65 15.12
CA LYS A 43 15.73 -25.39 16.38
C LYS A 43 14.44 -24.96 17.09
N VAL A 44 13.43 -25.81 16.95
CA VAL A 44 12.15 -25.68 17.65
C VAL A 44 12.22 -26.34 19.03
N GLY A 45 11.50 -25.76 19.99
CA GLY A 45 11.42 -26.26 21.38
C GLY A 45 10.33 -27.31 21.56
N THR A 46 9.58 -27.20 22.66
CA THR A 46 8.39 -28.02 22.89
C THR A 46 7.18 -27.47 22.13
N LEU A 47 6.14 -28.29 21.97
CA LEU A 47 4.87 -27.86 21.37
C LEU A 47 4.27 -26.65 22.10
N ASP A 48 4.33 -26.63 23.43
CA ASP A 48 3.85 -25.51 24.25
C ASP A 48 4.55 -24.20 23.87
N SER A 49 5.89 -24.23 23.75
CA SER A 49 6.65 -23.06 23.29
C SER A 49 6.29 -22.65 21.87
N LEU A 50 6.02 -23.60 20.97
CA LEU A 50 5.60 -23.29 19.60
C LEU A 50 4.22 -22.65 19.53
N VAL A 51 3.27 -23.11 20.36
CA VAL A 51 1.94 -22.49 20.46
C VAL A 51 2.06 -21.05 20.97
N GLY A 52 2.84 -20.83 22.03
CA GLY A 52 3.10 -19.47 22.53
C GLY A 52 3.77 -18.57 21.49
N LEU A 53 4.79 -19.08 20.79
CA LEU A 53 5.47 -18.35 19.71
C LEU A 53 4.54 -18.02 18.53
N SER A 54 3.57 -18.90 18.21
CA SER A 54 2.60 -18.65 17.14
C SER A 54 1.73 -17.43 17.44
N ASP A 55 1.27 -17.29 18.68
CA ASP A 55 0.48 -16.13 19.11
C ASP A 55 1.31 -14.84 19.09
N GLU A 56 2.57 -14.91 19.53
CA GLU A 56 3.49 -13.77 19.52
C GLU A 56 3.85 -13.34 18.10
N LEU A 57 4.10 -14.30 17.20
CA LEU A 57 4.35 -14.03 15.78
C LEU A 57 3.15 -13.39 15.11
N GLY A 58 1.93 -13.83 15.40
CA GLY A 58 0.71 -13.20 14.87
C GLY A 58 0.55 -11.74 15.29
N LYS A 59 0.88 -11.42 16.56
CA LYS A 59 0.90 -10.02 17.06
C LYS A 59 2.00 -9.20 16.39
N LEU A 60 3.19 -9.78 16.25
CA LEU A 60 4.32 -9.12 15.62
C LEU A 60 4.05 -8.83 14.14
N ASP A 61 3.43 -9.76 13.43
CA ASP A 61 3.06 -9.61 12.02
C ASP A 61 2.07 -8.47 11.81
N THR A 62 0.97 -8.45 12.60
CA THR A 62 -0.01 -7.35 12.58
C THR A 62 0.66 -6.00 12.86
N PHE A 63 1.58 -5.96 13.84
CA PHE A 63 2.33 -4.75 14.15
C PHE A 63 3.25 -4.33 13.01
N ALA A 64 4.01 -5.26 12.43
CA ALA A 64 4.92 -5.01 11.31
C ALA A 64 4.16 -4.50 10.09
N GLU A 65 3.01 -5.09 9.75
CA GLU A 65 2.14 -4.63 8.67
C GLU A 65 1.69 -3.18 8.89
N SER A 66 1.23 -2.84 10.10
CA SER A 66 0.81 -1.48 10.45
C SER A 66 1.96 -0.47 10.34
N LEU A 67 3.18 -0.90 10.64
CA LEU A 67 4.38 -0.07 10.57
C LEU A 67 4.79 0.16 9.12
N ILE A 68 4.80 -0.90 8.29
CA ILE A 68 5.11 -0.83 6.87
C ILE A 68 4.09 0.06 6.14
N LYS A 69 2.80 -0.08 6.44
CA LYS A 69 1.73 0.76 5.87
C LYS A 69 1.97 2.24 6.19
N ARG A 70 2.29 2.56 7.46
CA ARG A 70 2.62 3.93 7.87
C ARG A 70 3.88 4.46 7.17
N MET A 71 4.92 3.64 7.04
CA MET A 71 6.14 4.02 6.31
C MET A 71 5.86 4.33 4.83
N ALA A 72 5.10 3.46 4.16
CA ALA A 72 4.71 3.67 2.78
C ALA A 72 3.88 4.95 2.61
N GLN A 73 2.94 5.22 3.53
CA GLN A 73 2.16 6.45 3.56
C GLN A 73 3.05 7.69 3.76
N SER A 74 3.98 7.67 4.71
CA SER A 74 4.91 8.77 4.93
C SER A 74 5.78 9.06 3.71
N VAL A 75 6.23 8.03 2.98
CA VAL A 75 6.98 8.23 1.73
C VAL A 75 6.10 8.89 0.66
N VAL A 76 4.84 8.49 0.54
CA VAL A 76 3.89 9.11 -0.41
C VAL A 76 3.63 10.59 -0.07
N GLU A 77 3.46 10.91 1.22
CA GLU A 77 3.25 12.28 1.71
C GLU A 77 4.48 13.18 1.49
N VAL A 78 5.71 12.65 1.67
CA VAL A 78 6.95 13.41 1.38
C VAL A 78 7.16 13.62 -0.12
N MET A 79 6.64 12.73 -0.96
CA MET A 79 6.83 12.75 -2.41
C MET A 79 5.71 13.47 -3.18
N GLU A 80 4.90 14.30 -2.53
CA GLU A 80 3.72 14.97 -3.13
C GLU A 80 4.01 15.76 -4.42
N ASP A 81 5.24 16.24 -4.63
CA ASP A 81 5.65 16.95 -5.86
C ASP A 81 5.95 16.03 -7.06
N SER A 82 6.04 14.70 -6.86
CA SER A 82 6.37 13.70 -7.90
C SER A 82 5.28 12.64 -8.02
N LYS A 83 4.03 13.08 -8.24
CA LYS A 83 2.84 12.24 -8.45
C LYS A 83 3.10 11.17 -9.52
N GLY A 84 3.40 9.94 -9.08
CA GLY A 84 3.51 8.76 -9.95
C GLY A 84 4.74 7.88 -9.74
N LYS A 85 5.78 8.31 -8.99
CA LYS A 85 7.03 7.55 -8.83
C LYS A 85 7.29 6.97 -7.43
N ALA A 86 6.36 7.11 -6.48
CA ALA A 86 6.54 6.60 -5.11
C ALA A 86 6.85 5.10 -5.06
N HIS A 87 6.25 4.31 -5.97
CA HIS A 87 6.50 2.88 -6.07
C HIS A 87 7.93 2.53 -6.52
N GLU A 88 8.62 3.46 -7.18
CA GLU A 88 10.01 3.31 -7.65
C GLU A 88 11.02 3.56 -6.50
N THR A 89 10.59 4.25 -5.43
CA THR A 89 11.44 4.58 -4.28
C THR A 89 11.36 3.53 -3.16
N LEU A 90 10.28 2.74 -3.13
CA LEU A 90 10.10 1.66 -2.15
C LEU A 90 10.83 0.39 -2.60
N LEU A 91 12.15 0.39 -2.43
CA LEU A 91 13.02 -0.74 -2.73
C LEU A 91 13.40 -1.49 -1.45
N ALA A 92 13.43 -2.83 -1.52
CA ALA A 92 13.98 -3.69 -0.48
C ALA A 92 15.40 -4.10 -0.88
N ASN A 93 16.41 -3.72 -0.08
CA ASN A 93 17.82 -3.94 -0.39
C ASN A 93 18.24 -3.43 -1.80
N GLY A 94 17.62 -2.36 -2.28
CA GLY A 94 17.90 -1.80 -3.62
C GLY A 94 17.23 -2.53 -4.78
N VAL A 95 16.38 -3.51 -4.49
CA VAL A 95 15.62 -4.29 -5.48
C VAL A 95 14.12 -4.02 -5.31
N ASP A 96 13.34 -4.14 -6.39
CA ASP A 96 11.89 -4.01 -6.30
C ASP A 96 11.28 -5.11 -5.40
N LEU A 97 10.13 -4.80 -4.80
CA LEU A 97 9.48 -5.69 -3.83
C LEU A 97 9.08 -7.04 -4.45
N THR A 98 8.73 -7.07 -5.75
CA THR A 98 8.31 -8.31 -6.42
C THR A 98 9.50 -9.25 -6.57
N SER A 99 10.64 -8.73 -7.06
CA SER A 99 11.88 -9.47 -7.18
C SER A 99 12.41 -9.91 -5.81
N PHE A 100 12.31 -9.06 -4.79
CA PHE A 100 12.72 -9.40 -3.42
C PHE A 100 11.93 -10.58 -2.85
N VAL A 101 10.60 -10.60 -3.02
CA VAL A 101 9.74 -11.70 -2.52
C VAL A 101 9.95 -12.98 -3.33
N THR A 102 10.10 -12.88 -4.64
CA THR A 102 10.27 -14.06 -5.51
C THR A 102 11.64 -14.73 -5.39
N HIS A 103 12.68 -13.98 -5.01
CA HIS A 103 14.04 -14.45 -4.79
C HIS A 103 14.46 -14.34 -3.32
N PHE A 104 13.50 -14.51 -2.41
CA PHE A 104 13.77 -14.39 -0.98
C PHE A 104 14.82 -15.41 -0.54
N GLU A 105 15.84 -14.92 0.17
CA GLU A 105 16.83 -15.73 0.87
C GLU A 105 16.88 -15.35 2.34
N TRP A 106 17.00 -16.37 3.18
CA TRP A 106 17.12 -16.15 4.61
C TRP A 106 18.49 -15.58 4.98
N ASP A 107 18.50 -14.39 5.60
CA ASP A 107 19.73 -13.75 6.07
C ASP A 107 20.28 -14.47 7.32
N MET A 108 21.11 -15.48 7.08
CA MET A 108 21.75 -16.29 8.13
C MET A 108 22.71 -15.50 9.03
N ALA A 109 23.21 -14.35 8.56
CA ALA A 109 24.10 -13.51 9.34
C ALA A 109 23.33 -12.68 10.37
N LYS A 110 22.16 -12.14 9.98
CA LYS A 110 21.28 -11.40 10.90
C LYS A 110 20.41 -12.32 11.76
N TYR A 111 19.96 -13.44 11.20
CA TYR A 111 19.02 -14.36 11.84
C TYR A 111 19.53 -15.81 11.77
N PRO A 112 20.51 -16.21 12.58
CA PRO A 112 21.12 -17.52 12.45
C PRO A 112 20.14 -18.65 12.83
N ALA A 113 19.86 -19.57 11.89
CA ALA A 113 18.98 -20.73 12.14
C ALA A 113 19.52 -21.72 13.19
N LYS A 114 20.81 -21.63 13.53
CA LYS A 114 21.45 -22.43 14.59
C LYS A 114 20.97 -22.05 15.99
N GLN A 115 20.45 -20.83 16.17
CA GLN A 115 19.89 -20.35 17.42
C GLN A 115 18.47 -20.91 17.63
N PRO A 116 17.99 -21.00 18.89
CA PRO A 116 16.61 -21.34 19.17
C PRO A 116 15.65 -20.37 18.47
N LEU A 117 14.54 -20.90 17.92
CA LEU A 117 13.54 -20.09 17.20
C LEU A 117 13.10 -18.86 18.01
N VAL A 118 12.85 -19.02 19.31
CA VAL A 118 12.48 -17.92 20.21
C VAL A 118 13.48 -16.75 20.17
N SER A 119 14.78 -17.03 20.15
CA SER A 119 15.80 -15.97 20.10
C SER A 119 15.80 -15.23 18.76
N VAL A 120 15.49 -15.92 17.67
CA VAL A 120 15.36 -15.32 16.34
C VAL A 120 14.12 -14.41 16.32
N VAL A 121 12.99 -14.89 16.84
CA VAL A 121 11.73 -14.13 16.94
C VAL A 121 11.92 -12.88 17.82
N ASP A 122 12.59 -13.00 18.96
CA ASP A 122 12.90 -11.86 19.83
C ASP A 122 13.74 -10.80 19.13
N THR A 123 14.74 -11.25 18.34
CA THR A 123 15.59 -10.36 17.56
C THR A 123 14.78 -9.63 16.49
N LEU A 124 13.93 -10.36 15.75
CA LEU A 124 13.01 -9.77 14.77
C LEU A 124 12.10 -8.74 15.44
N ALA A 125 11.47 -9.09 16.56
CA ALA A 125 10.58 -8.20 17.28
C ALA A 125 11.31 -6.92 17.76
N LYS A 126 12.54 -7.06 18.24
CA LYS A 126 13.38 -5.92 18.65
C LYS A 126 13.76 -5.02 17.47
N VAL A 127 14.10 -5.60 16.32
CA VAL A 127 14.42 -4.85 15.10
C VAL A 127 13.18 -4.11 14.62
N THR A 128 12.05 -4.80 14.44
CA THR A 128 10.78 -4.21 13.98
C THR A 128 10.34 -3.03 14.87
N ARG A 129 10.46 -3.16 16.19
CA ARG A 129 10.11 -2.06 17.12
C ARG A 129 11.05 -0.85 17.06
N ARG A 130 12.30 -1.03 16.62
CA ARG A 130 13.26 0.07 16.47
C ARG A 130 13.06 0.86 15.18
N VAL A 131 12.47 0.25 14.16
CA VAL A 131 12.20 0.95 12.91
C VAL A 131 11.03 1.90 13.17
N SER A 132 11.28 3.20 13.11
CA SER A 132 10.24 4.24 13.15
C SER A 132 10.00 4.77 11.74
N PRO A 133 8.74 5.13 11.38
CA PRO A 133 8.52 5.86 10.15
C PRO A 133 9.35 7.15 10.17
N PRO A 134 9.90 7.60 9.02
CA PRO A 134 10.63 8.85 8.94
C PRO A 134 9.73 9.96 9.49
N SER A 135 10.20 10.68 10.51
CA SER A 135 9.48 11.82 11.03
C SER A 135 9.34 12.83 9.91
N LEU A 136 8.11 13.11 9.48
CA LEU A 136 7.82 14.29 8.68
C LEU A 136 8.41 15.49 9.43
N PRO A 137 9.06 16.45 8.74
CA PRO A 137 9.36 17.72 9.38
C PRO A 137 8.03 18.25 9.89
N ALA A 138 7.92 18.44 11.21
CA ALA A 138 6.75 19.04 11.81
C ALA A 138 6.51 20.34 11.03
N THR A 139 5.43 20.39 10.26
CA THR A 139 5.08 21.56 9.48
C THR A 139 4.91 22.67 10.49
N GLY A 140 5.92 23.53 10.59
CA GLY A 140 5.90 24.70 11.44
C GLY A 140 4.70 25.52 11.00
N THR A 141 3.67 25.52 11.83
CA THR A 141 2.51 26.38 11.74
C THR A 141 2.94 27.82 12.00
N ASN A 142 3.70 28.44 11.09
CA ASN A 142 3.77 29.89 10.97
C ASN A 142 4.52 30.33 9.71
N ARG A 143 3.82 30.92 8.74
CA ARG A 143 4.19 32.21 8.13
C ARG A 143 3.11 32.69 7.15
N ASP A 144 2.69 33.92 7.40
CA ASP A 144 2.02 34.87 6.50
C ASP A 144 0.68 34.47 5.88
N ARG A 145 -0.39 34.70 6.66
CA ARG A 145 -1.68 35.10 6.11
C ARG A 145 -1.64 36.63 5.91
N PRO A 146 -1.72 37.17 4.69
CA PRO A 146 -1.90 38.60 4.51
C PRO A 146 -3.25 38.98 5.13
N GLU A 147 -3.26 39.97 6.03
CA GLU A 147 -4.50 40.62 6.46
C GLU A 147 -5.20 41.19 5.24
N VAL A 148 -6.40 40.70 4.95
CA VAL A 148 -7.30 41.30 3.96
C VAL A 148 -7.78 42.63 4.55
N PRO A 149 -7.57 43.78 3.90
CA PRO A 149 -8.13 45.03 4.37
C PRO A 149 -9.64 45.01 4.20
N ASP A 150 -10.35 45.20 5.31
CA ASP A 150 -11.80 45.29 5.40
C ASP A 150 -12.32 46.50 4.62
N SER A 151 -12.67 46.30 3.34
CA SER A 151 -13.37 47.30 2.53
C SER A 151 -14.86 47.10 2.67
N ARG A 152 -15.34 47.53 3.83
CA ARG A 152 -16.73 47.64 4.23
C ARG A 152 -17.53 48.39 3.16
N LEU A 153 -18.42 47.66 2.48
CA LEU A 153 -19.51 48.18 1.66
C LEU A 153 -20.27 49.27 2.43
N GLN A 154 -20.06 50.54 2.09
CA GLN A 154 -21.02 51.58 2.39
C GLN A 154 -22.14 51.48 1.35
N ARG A 155 -23.27 50.98 1.82
CA ARG A 155 -24.59 51.15 1.22
C ARG A 155 -24.92 52.66 1.26
N SER A 156 -25.15 53.26 0.10
CA SER A 156 -25.94 54.49 -0.02
C SER A 156 -26.96 54.32 -1.14
N GLU A 157 -28.23 54.36 -0.76
CA GLU A 157 -29.39 54.43 -1.66
C GLU A 157 -29.52 55.86 -2.24
N GLY A 158 -29.91 55.98 -3.52
CA GLY A 158 -30.18 57.29 -4.15
C GLY A 158 -30.38 57.26 -5.68
N GLN A 159 -31.62 56.98 -6.08
CA GLN A 159 -32.44 57.14 -7.31
C GLN A 159 -32.10 58.23 -8.40
N PRO A 160 -32.85 58.34 -9.54
CA PRO A 160 -32.65 57.71 -10.86
C PRO A 160 -32.49 58.71 -12.04
N GLY A 161 -32.16 58.22 -13.25
CA GLY A 161 -32.26 58.96 -14.54
C GLY A 161 -31.56 58.16 -15.65
N GLU A 162 -32.26 57.52 -16.59
CA GLU A 162 -32.93 58.00 -17.81
C GLU A 162 -32.12 57.67 -19.10
N LEU A 163 -32.79 56.88 -19.96
CA LEU A 163 -32.75 56.85 -21.44
C LEU A 163 -31.70 56.04 -22.24
N GLY A 164 -32.25 55.21 -23.14
CA GLY A 164 -31.69 54.73 -24.43
C GLY A 164 -30.94 53.39 -24.33
N GLU A 165 -31.13 52.37 -25.17
CA GLU A 165 -31.86 52.19 -26.43
C GLU A 165 -32.11 50.67 -26.61
N GLU A 166 -33.19 50.34 -27.32
CA GLU A 166 -33.48 49.01 -27.87
C GLU A 166 -32.32 48.44 -28.69
N ILE A 167 -32.11 47.12 -28.64
CA ILE A 167 -32.13 46.30 -29.86
C ILE A 167 -32.53 44.85 -29.55
N HIS A 168 -33.46 44.40 -30.39
CA HIS A 168 -34.03 43.06 -30.54
C HIS A 168 -33.02 41.92 -30.71
N GLY A 169 -33.42 40.72 -30.25
CA GLY A 169 -32.83 39.44 -30.66
C GLY A 169 -33.32 38.21 -29.88
N GLU A 170 -34.57 37.80 -30.12
CA GLU A 170 -35.18 36.51 -29.72
C GLU A 170 -34.62 35.34 -30.58
N PRO A 171 -34.95 34.06 -30.31
CA PRO A 171 -34.01 33.01 -29.93
C PRO A 171 -33.82 31.94 -31.02
N LEU A 172 -32.84 31.05 -30.85
CA LEU A 172 -32.74 29.80 -31.62
C LEU A 172 -32.82 28.58 -30.70
N HIS A 173 -33.99 27.94 -30.79
CA HIS A 173 -34.29 26.57 -30.40
C HIS A 173 -33.55 25.61 -31.33
N SER A 174 -32.97 24.55 -30.79
CA SER A 174 -32.90 23.26 -31.49
C SER A 174 -32.68 22.13 -30.50
N ASP A 175 -33.76 21.37 -30.30
CA ASP A 175 -33.78 20.00 -29.84
C ASP A 175 -32.76 19.15 -30.59
N THR A 176 -32.15 18.16 -29.92
CA THR A 176 -32.25 16.77 -30.41
C THR A 176 -32.13 15.80 -29.24
N GLU A 177 -33.23 15.08 -29.09
CA GLU A 177 -33.52 13.88 -28.31
C GLU A 177 -32.51 12.71 -28.40
N ARG A 178 -32.65 11.80 -27.41
CA ARG A 178 -32.48 10.33 -27.45
C ARG A 178 -31.06 9.72 -27.49
N TYR A 179 -30.71 9.04 -26.39
CA TYR A 179 -30.78 7.56 -26.41
C TYR A 179 -30.99 6.95 -25.03
N CYS A 180 -31.85 5.92 -25.05
CA CYS A 180 -32.40 5.13 -23.97
C CYS A 180 -31.38 4.19 -23.26
N GLN A 181 -31.59 4.06 -21.94
CA GLN A 181 -31.78 2.81 -21.17
C GLN A 181 -30.74 1.66 -21.18
N GLN A 182 -30.25 1.38 -19.96
CA GLN A 182 -30.56 0.18 -19.16
C GLN A 182 -29.83 -1.13 -19.46
N GLY A 183 -29.16 -1.68 -18.43
CA GLY A 183 -28.59 -3.03 -18.49
C GLY A 183 -27.77 -3.43 -17.27
N ARG A 184 -28.46 -3.70 -16.15
CA ARG A 184 -27.97 -4.37 -14.93
C ARG A 184 -27.64 -5.84 -15.21
N LEU A 185 -26.61 -6.40 -14.54
CA LEU A 185 -26.40 -7.80 -14.08
C LEU A 185 -24.94 -7.82 -13.53
N ARG A 186 -24.56 -8.05 -12.27
CA ARG A 186 -24.99 -8.98 -11.20
C ARG A 186 -25.21 -10.41 -11.71
N THR A 187 -24.13 -11.17 -11.76
CA THR A 187 -23.83 -12.33 -10.88
C THR A 187 -22.34 -12.62 -10.97
#